data_AF-A0A9W4WNU4-F1
#
_entry.id   AF-A0A9W4WNU4-F1
#
_cell.length_a   1.000
_cell.length_b   1.000
_cell.length_c   1.000
_cell.angle_alpha   90.00
_cell.angle_beta   90.00
_cell.angle_gamma   90.00
#
_symmetry.space_group_name_H-M   'P 1'
#
loop_
_entity.id
_entity.type
_entity.pdbx_description
1 polymer ?
#
loop_
_entity_poly.entity_id
_entity_poly.type
_entity_poly.pdbx_seq_one_letter_code
_entity_poly.pdbx_strand_id
1 'polypeptide(L)'
;MSVHWKDEPNPLKQIRLVDVETASDLCWTTIICGNQTEKSSLAYHLKECELDNKLDMPIYYILKYYKSVLKETNAIMAEQMCKVAEYFIINTISCQRLMVKRNAINKYREVASVAFISLYDSHYFAIGIKVHNLLSAIKGLKNKYPVTGLDFTLLYLNLIMTYNLSPDKIILSRKHANSLRKVDKREELEKEISLAEARGEVITNALKSEYSSVSFNVACLDAQQLT
;
A
#
# COMPACT_ATOMS: atom_id res chain seq x y z
N MET A 1 -2.40 -14.27 -3.20
CA MET A 1 -1.87 -15.08 -4.31
C MET A 1 -0.63 -15.79 -3.78
N SER A 2 -0.65 -17.12 -3.68
CA SER A 2 0.43 -17.93 -3.07
C SER A 2 0.79 -19.09 -3.99
N VAL A 3 2.10 -19.35 -4.16
CA VAL A 3 2.62 -20.50 -4.90
C VAL A 3 3.07 -21.56 -3.89
N HIS A 4 2.56 -22.78 -4.03
CA HIS A 4 3.06 -23.93 -3.28
C HIS A 4 4.30 -24.50 -4.00
N TRP A 5 5.43 -24.50 -3.31
CA TRP A 5 6.66 -25.17 -3.72
C TRP A 5 6.68 -26.57 -3.09
N LYS A 6 6.00 -27.54 -3.71
CA LYS A 6 5.84 -28.88 -3.11
C LYS A 6 6.83 -29.91 -3.65
N ASP A 7 7.34 -29.78 -4.89
CA ASP A 7 7.86 -30.96 -5.59
C ASP A 7 9.25 -30.82 -6.26
N GLU A 8 10.07 -29.81 -5.94
CA GLU A 8 11.49 -29.78 -6.37
C GLU A 8 12.48 -29.72 -5.18
N PRO A 9 13.53 -30.56 -5.18
CA PRO A 9 14.48 -30.68 -4.07
C PRO A 9 15.46 -29.51 -3.93
N ASN A 10 15.51 -28.59 -4.90
CA ASN A 10 16.42 -27.44 -4.87
C ASN A 10 15.68 -26.18 -4.40
N PRO A 11 16.07 -25.54 -3.27
CA PRO A 11 15.47 -24.29 -2.84
C PRO A 11 15.86 -23.16 -3.79
N LEU A 12 14.93 -22.25 -4.09
CA LEU A 12 15.20 -20.99 -4.78
C LEU A 12 16.23 -20.17 -3.98
N LYS A 13 17.47 -20.08 -4.48
CA LYS A 13 18.60 -19.50 -3.73
C LYS A 13 18.68 -17.97 -3.82
N GLN A 14 18.18 -17.36 -4.89
CA GLN A 14 18.28 -15.90 -5.10
C GLN A 14 17.27 -15.40 -6.14
N ILE A 15 16.69 -14.22 -5.90
CA ILE A 15 15.89 -13.46 -6.87
C ILE A 15 16.59 -12.11 -7.06
N ARG A 16 16.76 -11.66 -8.30
CA ARG A 16 17.35 -10.35 -8.65
C ARG A 16 16.33 -9.58 -9.50
N LEU A 17 16.03 -8.35 -9.07
CA LEU A 17 15.15 -7.42 -9.79
C LEU A 17 16.04 -6.38 -10.48
N VAL A 18 15.84 -6.18 -11.78
CA VAL A 18 16.61 -5.24 -12.60
C VAL A 18 15.62 -4.44 -13.44
N ASP A 19 15.64 -3.12 -13.28
CA ASP A 19 14.74 -2.19 -14.00
C ASP A 19 15.25 -1.83 -15.42
N VAL A 20 16.38 -2.40 -15.83
CA VAL A 20 17.04 -2.15 -17.12
C VAL A 20 16.92 -3.39 -18.01
N GLU A 21 16.49 -3.19 -19.26
CA GLU A 21 16.47 -4.23 -20.30
C GLU A 21 17.86 -4.87 -20.40
N THR A 22 17.99 -6.08 -19.87
CA THR A 22 19.22 -6.87 -19.93
C THR A 22 19.01 -8.06 -20.87
N ALA A 23 20.06 -8.44 -21.61
CA ALA A 23 20.04 -9.63 -22.45
C ALA A 23 19.65 -10.87 -21.63
N SER A 24 18.79 -11.73 -22.16
CA SER A 24 18.35 -12.94 -21.47
C SER A 24 19.53 -13.91 -21.29
N ASP A 25 19.78 -14.30 -20.04
CA ASP A 25 20.73 -15.35 -19.67
C ASP A 25 20.00 -16.71 -19.65
N LEU A 26 20.56 -17.74 -20.28
CA LEU A 26 19.98 -19.09 -20.33
C LEU A 26 19.86 -19.76 -18.95
N CYS A 27 20.63 -19.30 -17.95
CA CYS A 27 20.59 -19.81 -16.58
C CYS A 27 19.51 -19.14 -15.71
N TRP A 28 18.81 -18.13 -16.21
CA TRP A 28 17.83 -17.35 -15.45
C TRP A 28 16.55 -17.13 -16.26
N THR A 29 15.39 -17.18 -15.60
CA THR A 29 14.15 -16.75 -16.24
C THR A 29 14.00 -15.23 -16.06
N THR A 30 14.36 -14.47 -17.09
CA THR A 30 14.15 -13.01 -17.11
C THR A 30 12.68 -12.71 -17.46
N ILE A 31 11.97 -12.02 -16.55
CA ILE A 31 10.60 -11.54 -16.78
C ILE A 31 10.65 -10.03 -16.94
N ILE A 32 10.34 -9.55 -18.16
CA ILE A 32 10.18 -8.12 -18.43
C ILE A 32 8.73 -7.74 -18.11
N CYS A 33 8.52 -7.03 -17.00
CA CYS A 33 7.24 -6.40 -16.70
C CYS A 33 7.14 -5.09 -17.48
N GLY A 34 6.41 -5.10 -18.61
CA GLY A 34 6.06 -3.86 -19.28
C GLY A 34 5.14 -3.03 -18.40
N ASN A 35 5.49 -1.77 -18.15
CA ASN A 35 4.54 -0.81 -17.59
C ASN A 35 3.43 -0.59 -18.62
N GLN A 36 2.18 -0.84 -18.25
CA GLN A 36 1.06 -0.40 -19.08
C GLN A 36 1.16 1.12 -19.18
N THR A 37 1.15 1.66 -20.40
CA THR A 37 1.06 3.10 -20.60
C THR A 37 -0.30 3.55 -20.05
N GLU A 38 -0.29 4.14 -18.86
CA GLU A 38 -1.48 4.71 -18.24
C GLU A 38 -2.08 5.73 -19.21
N LYS A 39 -3.21 5.37 -19.83
CA LYS A 39 -3.95 6.28 -20.69
C LYS A 39 -4.74 7.22 -19.79
N SER A 40 -4.32 8.48 -19.73
CA SER A 40 -4.90 9.50 -18.84
C SER A 40 -5.72 10.57 -19.58
N SER A 41 -5.93 10.40 -20.89
CA SER A 41 -6.69 11.38 -21.67
C SER A 41 -8.18 11.35 -21.32
N LEU A 42 -8.83 12.52 -21.32
CA LEU A 42 -10.27 12.62 -21.11
C LEU A 42 -11.05 11.75 -22.11
N ALA A 43 -10.63 11.74 -23.38
CA ALA A 43 -11.25 10.91 -24.42
C ALA A 43 -11.21 9.41 -24.10
N TYR A 44 -10.11 8.94 -23.51
CA TYR A 44 -9.98 7.56 -23.08
C TYR A 44 -11.01 7.22 -21.98
N HIS A 45 -11.10 8.05 -20.94
CA HIS A 45 -12.03 7.81 -19.83
C HIS A 45 -13.50 8.00 -20.21
N LEU A 46 -13.82 8.89 -21.15
CA LEU A 46 -15.18 9.03 -21.68
C LEU A 46 -15.60 7.76 -22.42
N LYS A 47 -14.73 7.24 -23.28
CA LYS A 47 -14.96 5.97 -23.99
C LYS A 47 -15.12 4.79 -23.03
N GLU A 48 -14.27 4.72 -22.01
CA GLU A 48 -14.34 3.68 -20.97
C GLU A 48 -15.68 3.70 -20.20
N CYS A 49 -16.29 4.87 -20.06
CA CYS A 49 -17.57 5.05 -19.37
C CYS A 49 -18.78 5.07 -20.32
N GLU A 50 -18.60 4.72 -21.60
CA GLU A 50 -19.65 4.73 -22.64
C GLU A 50 -20.36 6.08 -22.76
N LEU A 51 -19.63 7.18 -22.55
CA LEU A 51 -20.13 8.54 -22.73
C LEU A 51 -19.79 9.03 -24.13
N ASP A 52 -20.66 9.86 -24.71
CA ASP A 52 -20.46 10.42 -26.04
C ASP A 52 -19.09 11.10 -26.16
N ASN A 53 -18.39 10.73 -27.24
CA ASN A 53 -17.03 11.17 -27.45
C ASN A 53 -16.97 12.61 -28.00
N LYS A 54 -16.02 13.31 -27.41
CA LYS A 54 -15.62 14.69 -27.56
C LYS A 54 -15.28 15.11 -29.01
N LEU A 55 -15.59 16.36 -29.34
CA LEU A 55 -15.02 17.11 -30.46
C LEU A 55 -13.54 17.40 -30.14
N ASP A 56 -12.57 16.82 -30.85
CA ASP A 56 -11.15 17.06 -30.56
C ASP A 56 -10.64 18.26 -31.37
N MET A 57 -10.30 19.35 -30.69
CA MET A 57 -9.73 20.55 -31.32
C MET A 57 -8.24 20.64 -30.95
N PRO A 58 -7.33 20.43 -31.91
CA PRO A 58 -5.90 20.59 -31.66
C PRO A 58 -5.58 21.99 -31.15
N ILE A 59 -4.70 22.08 -30.15
CA ILE A 59 -4.28 23.34 -29.52
C ILE A 59 -3.82 24.37 -30.56
N TYR A 60 -3.15 23.92 -31.62
CA TYR A 60 -2.73 24.79 -32.73
C TYR A 60 -3.88 25.62 -33.32
N TYR A 61 -5.06 25.03 -33.53
CA TYR A 61 -6.21 25.74 -34.08
C TYR A 61 -6.78 26.76 -33.11
N ILE A 62 -6.85 26.42 -31.82
CA ILE A 62 -7.28 27.34 -30.77
C ILE A 62 -6.37 28.58 -30.77
N LEU A 63 -5.05 28.36 -30.73
CA LEU A 63 -4.06 29.44 -30.74
C LEU A 63 -4.11 30.27 -32.03
N LYS A 64 -4.37 29.63 -33.17
CA LYS A 64 -4.54 30.32 -34.46
C LYS A 64 -5.73 31.27 -34.42
N TYR A 65 -6.88 30.82 -33.91
CA TYR A 65 -8.08 31.66 -33.81
C TYR A 65 -7.89 32.83 -32.83
N TYR A 66 -7.20 32.62 -31.70
CA TYR A 66 -6.86 33.72 -30.80
C TYR A 66 -5.97 34.77 -31.46
N LYS A 67 -4.93 34.32 -32.19
CA LYS A 67 -4.02 35.24 -32.89
C LYS A 67 -4.70 36.01 -34.02
N SER A 68 -5.70 35.43 -34.69
CA SER A 68 -6.43 36.15 -35.75
C SER A 68 -7.30 37.25 -35.15
N VAL A 69 -8.04 36.97 -34.08
CA VAL A 69 -8.96 37.93 -33.43
C VAL A 69 -8.22 39.12 -32.82
N LEU A 70 -6.97 38.95 -32.39
CA LEU A 70 -6.14 40.04 -31.88
C LEU A 70 -5.67 41.02 -32.96
N LYS A 71 -5.71 40.63 -34.24
CA LYS A 71 -5.23 41.48 -35.34
C LYS A 71 -6.33 42.38 -35.91
N GLU A 72 -7.56 41.89 -36.00
CA GLU A 72 -8.71 42.63 -36.54
C GLU A 72 -10.02 42.00 -36.02
N THR A 73 -11.18 42.62 -36.19
CA THR A 73 -12.48 42.08 -35.73
C THR A 73 -13.44 41.96 -36.91
N ASN A 74 -13.69 40.71 -37.34
CA ASN A 74 -14.56 40.38 -38.47
C ASN A 74 -15.57 39.30 -38.07
N ALA A 75 -16.72 39.23 -38.76
CA ALA A 75 -17.78 38.24 -38.48
C ALA A 75 -17.27 36.78 -38.51
N ILE A 76 -16.35 36.46 -39.44
CA ILE A 76 -15.71 35.13 -39.56
C ILE A 76 -14.92 34.78 -38.28
N MET A 77 -14.28 35.77 -37.67
CA MET A 77 -13.48 35.57 -36.46
C MET A 77 -14.35 35.40 -35.22
N ALA A 78 -15.51 36.06 -35.17
CA ALA A 78 -16.51 35.80 -34.16
C ALA A 78 -17.00 34.34 -34.23
N GLU A 79 -17.27 33.80 -35.42
CA GLU A 79 -17.66 32.40 -35.61
C GLU A 79 -16.56 31.42 -35.15
N GLN A 80 -15.29 31.73 -35.44
CA GLN A 80 -14.14 30.93 -34.98
C GLN A 80 -14.05 30.91 -33.44
N MET A 81 -14.27 32.05 -32.79
CA MET A 81 -14.31 32.12 -31.32
C MET A 81 -15.50 31.38 -30.73
N CYS A 82 -16.67 31.42 -31.37
CA CYS A 82 -17.82 30.61 -30.97
C CYS A 82 -17.49 29.11 -30.97
N LYS A 83 -16.82 28.60 -32.02
CA LYS A 83 -16.37 27.19 -32.09
C LYS A 83 -15.40 26.82 -30.96
N VAL A 84 -14.51 27.74 -30.58
CA VAL A 84 -13.60 27.54 -29.45
C VAL A 84 -14.39 27.48 -28.13
N ALA A 85 -15.34 28.39 -27.93
CA ALA A 85 -16.18 28.42 -26.74
C ALA A 85 -17.03 27.14 -26.62
N GLU A 86 -17.67 26.70 -27.70
CA GLU A 86 -18.43 25.45 -27.77
C GLU A 86 -17.57 24.25 -27.36
N TYR A 87 -16.34 24.16 -27.88
CA TYR A 87 -15.40 23.10 -27.50
C TYR A 87 -15.11 23.09 -25.98
N PHE A 88 -14.88 24.25 -25.36
CA PHE A 88 -14.64 24.33 -23.91
C PHE A 88 -15.87 23.98 -23.08
N ILE A 89 -17.06 24.39 -23.52
CA ILE A 89 -18.34 24.07 -22.86
C ILE A 89 -18.57 22.56 -22.90
N ILE A 90 -18.43 21.93 -24.07
CA ILE A 90 -18.58 20.49 -24.25
C ILE A 90 -17.60 19.74 -23.33
N ASN A 91 -16.34 20.16 -23.26
CA ASN A 91 -15.35 19.52 -22.40
C ASN A 91 -15.67 19.63 -20.91
N THR A 92 -16.11 20.81 -20.48
CA THR A 92 -16.50 21.03 -19.08
C THR A 92 -17.66 20.13 -18.69
N ILE A 93 -18.69 20.04 -19.54
CA ILE A 93 -19.85 19.18 -19.33
C ILE A 93 -19.43 17.71 -19.33
N SER A 94 -18.56 17.30 -20.24
CA SER A 94 -18.06 15.92 -20.30
C SER A 94 -17.29 15.53 -19.04
N CYS A 95 -16.45 16.42 -18.50
CA CYS A 95 -15.77 16.20 -17.21
C CYS A 95 -16.76 16.03 -16.06
N GLN A 96 -17.80 16.87 -15.99
CA GLN A 96 -18.84 16.76 -14.96
C GLN A 96 -19.63 15.46 -15.08
N ARG A 97 -20.05 15.09 -16.30
CA ARG A 97 -20.73 13.81 -16.57
C ARG A 97 -19.87 12.62 -16.16
N LEU A 98 -18.58 12.64 -16.49
CA LEU A 98 -17.64 11.60 -16.10
C LEU A 98 -17.51 11.49 -14.57
N MET A 99 -17.41 12.64 -13.88
CA MET A 99 -17.32 12.69 -12.42
C MET A 99 -18.56 12.08 -11.75
N VAL A 100 -19.75 12.38 -12.28
CA VAL A 100 -21.02 11.81 -11.81
C VAL A 100 -21.09 10.31 -12.12
N LYS A 101 -20.78 9.90 -13.36
CA LYS A 101 -20.81 8.50 -13.81
C LYS A 101 -19.87 7.61 -13.00
N ARG A 102 -18.69 8.10 -12.64
CA ARG A 102 -17.71 7.40 -11.79
C ARG A 102 -18.02 7.49 -10.29
N ASN A 103 -19.06 8.22 -9.90
CA ASN A 103 -19.42 8.44 -8.50
C ASN A 103 -18.23 8.95 -7.64
N ALA A 104 -17.35 9.75 -8.25
CA ALA A 104 -16.03 10.03 -7.69
C ALA A 104 -16.10 10.77 -6.34
N ILE A 105 -17.00 11.76 -6.24
CA ILE A 105 -17.20 12.55 -5.01
C ILE A 105 -17.65 11.66 -3.85
N ASN A 106 -18.59 10.74 -4.09
CA ASN A 106 -19.11 9.88 -3.03
C ASN A 106 -18.05 8.87 -2.55
N LYS A 107 -17.24 8.33 -3.48
CA LYS A 107 -16.11 7.47 -3.11
C LYS A 107 -15.12 8.18 -2.18
N TYR A 108 -14.73 9.42 -2.50
CA TYR A 108 -13.82 10.19 -1.65
C TYR A 108 -14.48 10.64 -0.35
N ARG A 109 -15.79 10.92 -0.37
CA ARG A 109 -16.56 11.22 0.85
C ARG A 109 -16.57 10.06 1.83
N GLU A 110 -16.75 8.83 1.34
CA GLU A 110 -16.67 7.63 2.19
C GLU A 110 -15.28 7.49 2.83
N VAL A 111 -14.22 7.65 2.03
CA VAL A 111 -12.84 7.63 2.54
C VAL A 111 -12.61 8.71 3.59
N ALA A 112 -13.05 9.94 3.32
CA ALA A 112 -12.96 11.07 4.25
C ALA A 112 -13.69 10.77 5.57
N SER A 113 -14.89 10.18 5.49
CA SER A 113 -15.69 9.83 6.66
C SER A 113 -15.07 8.71 7.49
N VAL A 114 -14.45 7.70 6.87
CA VAL A 114 -13.82 6.58 7.58
C VAL A 114 -12.48 6.99 8.20
N ALA A 115 -11.70 7.81 7.49
CA ALA A 115 -10.38 8.23 7.94
C ALA A 115 -10.40 9.52 8.77
N PHE A 116 -11.56 10.17 8.94
CA PHE A 116 -11.72 11.48 9.61
C PHE A 116 -10.78 12.57 9.05
N ILE A 117 -10.61 12.59 7.74
CA ILE A 117 -9.80 13.60 7.03
C ILE A 117 -10.69 14.51 6.18
N SER A 118 -10.14 15.64 5.73
CA SER A 118 -10.89 16.51 4.83
C SER A 118 -11.18 15.82 3.49
N LEU A 119 -12.24 16.24 2.81
CA LEU A 119 -12.53 15.74 1.45
C LEU A 119 -11.36 16.04 0.50
N TYR A 120 -10.68 17.18 0.69
CA TYR A 120 -9.48 17.54 -0.06
C TYR A 120 -8.37 16.51 0.13
N ASP A 121 -8.05 16.16 1.37
CA ASP A 121 -6.97 15.19 1.65
C ASP A 121 -7.32 13.79 1.17
N SER A 122 -8.60 13.41 1.24
CA SER A 122 -9.07 12.13 0.69
C SER A 122 -8.88 12.03 -0.82
N HIS A 123 -8.94 13.17 -1.54
CA HIS A 123 -8.79 13.19 -2.98
C HIS A 123 -7.31 13.19 -3.42
N TYR A 124 -6.46 13.95 -2.72
CA TYR A 124 -5.07 14.17 -3.14
C TYR A 124 -4.05 13.25 -2.45
N PHE A 125 -4.30 12.85 -1.20
CA PHE A 125 -3.30 12.16 -0.37
C PHE A 125 -3.71 10.75 0.06
N ALA A 126 -5.00 10.42 0.11
CA ALA A 126 -5.41 9.06 0.43
C ALA A 126 -4.97 8.07 -0.67
N ILE A 127 -4.69 6.81 -0.29
CA ILE A 127 -4.26 5.71 -1.16
C ILE A 127 -2.76 5.75 -1.56
N GLY A 128 -1.96 6.65 -0.96
CA GLY A 128 -0.55 6.85 -1.32
C GLY A 128 0.38 5.65 -1.16
N ILE A 129 0.01 4.61 -0.38
CA ILE A 129 0.86 3.45 -0.15
C ILE A 129 0.24 2.20 -0.77
N LYS A 130 0.77 1.78 -1.91
CA LYS A 130 0.46 0.48 -2.52
C LYS A 130 1.59 -0.50 -2.23
N VAL A 131 1.34 -1.45 -1.32
CA VAL A 131 2.27 -2.55 -1.07
C VAL A 131 2.02 -3.64 -2.11
N HIS A 132 3.03 -3.93 -2.94
CA HIS A 132 2.98 -5.03 -3.90
C HIS A 132 4.05 -6.04 -3.54
N ASN A 133 3.64 -7.28 -3.29
CA ASN A 133 4.58 -8.39 -3.22
C ASN A 133 4.76 -8.96 -4.63
N LEU A 134 5.99 -8.93 -5.13
CA LEU A 134 6.33 -9.57 -6.39
C LEU A 134 6.52 -11.08 -6.17
N LEU A 135 5.73 -11.89 -6.88
CA LEU A 135 5.95 -13.32 -6.99
C LEU A 135 6.44 -13.62 -8.41
N SER A 136 7.44 -14.47 -8.54
CA SER A 136 7.89 -14.96 -9.84
C SER A 136 6.79 -15.84 -10.46
N ALA A 137 6.50 -15.62 -11.73
CA ALA A 137 5.56 -16.43 -12.50
C ALA A 137 6.34 -17.34 -13.45
N ILE A 138 6.12 -18.66 -13.37
CA ILE A 138 6.68 -19.59 -14.35
C ILE A 138 5.80 -19.56 -15.59
N LYS A 139 6.31 -18.99 -16.69
CA LYS A 139 5.61 -19.00 -17.98
C LYS A 139 5.76 -20.37 -18.62
N GLY A 140 4.68 -21.15 -18.68
CA GLY A 140 4.66 -22.38 -19.48
C GLY A 140 3.99 -23.58 -18.81
N LEU A 141 2.79 -23.43 -18.26
CA LEU A 141 1.98 -24.61 -17.94
C LEU A 141 1.52 -25.28 -19.24
N LYS A 142 2.38 -26.12 -19.82
CA LYS A 142 2.14 -26.87 -21.06
C LYS A 142 1.03 -27.93 -20.91
N ASN A 143 0.71 -28.31 -19.67
CA ASN A 143 -0.22 -29.38 -19.39
C ASN A 143 -1.60 -28.82 -19.06
N LYS A 144 -2.64 -29.35 -19.73
CA LYS A 144 -4.06 -28.95 -19.63
C LYS A 144 -4.73 -29.27 -18.28
N TYR A 145 -3.97 -29.33 -17.19
CA TYR A 145 -4.53 -29.61 -15.88
C TYR A 145 -5.15 -28.33 -15.28
N PRO A 146 -6.31 -28.44 -14.63
CA PRO A 146 -6.93 -27.30 -13.95
C PRO A 146 -6.03 -26.82 -12.80
N VAL A 147 -5.78 -25.51 -12.75
CA VAL A 147 -5.07 -24.84 -11.66
C VAL A 147 -6.07 -24.11 -10.80
N THR A 148 -6.12 -24.42 -9.50
CA THR A 148 -6.94 -23.69 -8.52
C THR A 148 -6.17 -22.49 -7.99
N GLY A 149 -6.76 -21.29 -8.11
CA GLY A 149 -6.23 -20.08 -7.47
C GLY A 149 -6.66 -20.00 -6.02
N LEU A 150 -5.70 -20.03 -5.09
CA LEU A 150 -5.94 -19.74 -3.67
C LEU A 150 -5.49 -18.32 -3.35
N ASP A 151 -6.32 -17.59 -2.64
CA ASP A 151 -6.06 -16.24 -2.17
C ASP A 151 -6.42 -16.06 -0.69
N PHE A 152 -5.85 -15.02 -0.09
CA PHE A 152 -6.15 -14.61 1.27
C PHE A 152 -6.88 -13.27 1.18
N THR A 153 -8.11 -13.21 1.72
CA THR A 153 -8.83 -11.95 1.86
C THR A 153 -8.09 -11.06 2.87
N LEU A 154 -7.77 -9.82 2.48
CA LEU A 154 -7.18 -8.80 3.37
C LEU A 154 -5.94 -9.27 4.17
N LEU A 155 -5.04 -10.03 3.54
CA LEU A 155 -3.88 -10.67 4.18
C LEU A 155 -3.15 -9.80 5.21
N TYR A 156 -2.74 -8.58 4.83
CA TYR A 156 -1.99 -7.70 5.71
C TYR A 156 -2.77 -7.26 6.94
N LEU A 157 -4.06 -6.94 6.78
CA LEU A 157 -4.91 -6.55 7.90
C LEU A 157 -5.06 -7.71 8.88
N ASN A 158 -5.25 -8.93 8.36
CA ASN A 158 -5.33 -10.14 9.17
C ASN A 158 -4.02 -10.42 9.91
N LEU A 159 -2.86 -10.23 9.28
CA LEU A 159 -1.56 -10.38 9.95
C LEU A 159 -1.38 -9.35 11.07
N ILE A 160 -1.72 -8.09 10.80
CA ILE A 160 -1.66 -7.00 11.80
C ILE A 160 -2.52 -7.35 13.02
N MET A 161 -3.77 -7.79 12.79
CA MET A 161 -4.69 -8.16 13.87
C MET A 161 -4.25 -9.42 14.62
N THR A 162 -3.84 -10.48 13.90
CA THR A 162 -3.48 -11.78 14.48
C THR A 162 -2.24 -11.70 15.36
N TYR A 163 -1.22 -10.96 14.89
CA TYR A 163 0.03 -10.80 15.63
C TYR A 163 0.05 -9.52 16.48
N ASN A 164 -1.08 -8.80 16.53
CA ASN A 164 -1.23 -7.58 17.32
C ASN A 164 -0.13 -6.55 17.00
N LEU A 165 0.20 -6.40 15.72
CA LEU A 165 1.27 -5.52 15.26
C LEU A 165 0.81 -4.07 15.42
N SER A 166 1.46 -3.33 16.30
CA SER A 166 1.24 -1.90 16.52
C SER A 166 2.58 -1.24 16.79
N PRO A 167 2.82 0.01 16.36
CA PRO A 167 4.05 0.75 16.68
C PRO A 167 4.42 0.70 18.17
N ASP A 168 3.42 0.76 19.05
CA ASP A 168 3.62 0.71 20.51
C ASP A 168 4.15 -0.63 21.03
N LYS A 169 4.03 -1.69 20.21
CA LYS A 169 4.50 -3.04 20.54
C LYS A 169 5.80 -3.40 19.82
N ILE A 170 6.32 -2.53 18.97
CA ILE A 170 7.54 -2.78 18.22
C ILE A 170 8.75 -2.41 19.09
N ILE A 171 9.52 -3.43 19.47
CA ILE A 171 10.80 -3.25 20.15
C ILE A 171 11.92 -3.24 19.11
N LEU A 172 12.45 -2.06 18.82
CA LEU A 172 13.51 -1.88 17.81
C LEU A 172 14.90 -2.28 18.32
N SER A 173 15.13 -2.24 19.64
CA SER A 173 16.43 -2.50 20.25
C SER A 173 16.47 -3.85 20.97
N ARG A 174 17.43 -4.69 20.61
CA ARG A 174 17.69 -5.96 21.31
C ARG A 174 18.01 -5.76 22.78
N LYS A 175 18.70 -4.67 23.15
CA LYS A 175 19.00 -4.36 24.56
C LYS A 175 17.71 -4.13 25.36
N HIS A 176 16.78 -3.37 24.78
CA HIS A 176 15.49 -3.08 25.40
C HIS A 176 14.59 -4.33 25.46
N ALA A 177 14.61 -5.18 24.42
CA ALA A 177 13.91 -6.46 24.45
C ALA A 177 14.43 -7.37 25.58
N ASN A 178 15.76 -7.42 25.76
CA ASN A 178 16.38 -8.20 26.80
C ASN A 178 16.10 -7.65 28.21
N SER A 179 15.97 -6.33 28.39
CA SER A 179 15.57 -5.75 29.68
C SER A 179 14.14 -6.10 30.02
N LEU A 180 13.20 -5.99 29.06
CA LEU A 180 11.79 -6.35 29.29
C LEU A 180 11.63 -7.83 29.66
N ARG A 181 12.34 -8.73 28.98
CA ARG A 181 12.33 -10.16 29.32
C ARG A 181 12.79 -10.44 30.77
N LYS A 182 13.69 -9.63 31.32
CA LYS A 182 14.11 -9.75 32.72
C LYS A 182 13.02 -9.28 33.69
N VAL A 183 12.28 -8.25 33.32
CA VAL A 183 11.12 -7.75 34.08
C VAL A 183 10.01 -8.79 34.09
N ASP A 184 9.65 -9.33 32.92
CA ASP A 184 8.63 -10.40 32.82
C ASP A 184 9.00 -11.62 33.67
N LYS A 185 10.27 -12.03 33.60
CA LYS A 185 10.79 -13.16 34.40
C LYS A 185 10.75 -12.87 35.90
N ARG A 186 10.95 -11.62 36.31
CA ARG A 186 10.79 -11.21 37.72
C ARG A 186 9.34 -11.37 38.16
N GLU A 187 8.39 -10.86 37.38
CA GLU A 187 6.95 -10.92 37.70
C GLU A 187 6.43 -12.37 37.73
N GLU A 188 6.93 -13.24 36.85
CA GLU A 188 6.62 -14.67 36.85
C GLU A 188 7.08 -15.35 38.14
N LEU A 189 8.34 -15.09 38.55
CA LEU A 189 8.87 -15.61 39.82
C LEU A 189 8.10 -15.06 41.03
N GLU A 190 7.67 -13.79 41.02
CA GLU A 190 6.82 -13.21 42.08
C GLU A 190 5.47 -13.94 42.20
N LYS A 191 4.86 -14.27 41.06
CA LYS A 191 3.60 -15.03 41.01
C LYS A 191 3.79 -16.45 41.53
N GLU A 192 4.87 -17.14 41.14
CA GLU A 192 5.18 -18.48 41.64
C GLU A 192 5.44 -18.50 43.15
N ILE A 193 6.18 -17.52 43.67
CA ILE A 193 6.42 -17.35 45.12
C ILE A 193 5.08 -17.15 45.85
N SER A 194 4.26 -16.21 45.37
CA SER A 194 2.95 -15.91 45.98
C SER A 194 2.01 -17.12 45.97
N LEU A 195 2.04 -17.92 44.91
CA LEU A 195 1.25 -19.15 44.79
C LEU A 195 1.73 -20.24 45.77
N ALA A 196 3.04 -20.44 45.88
CA ALA A 196 3.63 -21.41 46.81
C ALA A 196 3.32 -21.04 48.26
N GLU A 197 3.41 -19.76 48.62
CA GLU A 197 3.04 -19.24 49.94
C GLU A 197 1.56 -19.49 50.25
N ALA A 198 0.66 -19.22 49.29
CA ALA A 198 -0.77 -19.47 49.45
C ALA A 198 -1.11 -20.97 49.64
N ARG A 199 -0.28 -21.87 49.14
CA ARG A 199 -0.43 -23.33 49.29
C ARG A 199 0.27 -23.90 50.54
N GLY A 200 0.99 -23.07 51.30
CA GLY A 200 1.80 -23.52 52.43
C GLY A 200 3.01 -24.38 52.01
N GLU A 201 3.44 -24.27 50.76
CA GLU A 201 4.59 -25.00 50.22
C GLU A 201 5.91 -24.35 50.64
N VAL A 202 6.96 -25.15 50.82
CA VAL A 202 8.29 -24.64 51.16
C VAL A 202 8.95 -24.05 49.92
N ILE A 203 9.17 -22.74 49.93
CA ILE A 203 9.90 -22.04 48.86
C ILE A 203 11.36 -22.51 48.85
N THR A 204 11.81 -23.07 47.73
CA THR A 204 13.17 -23.59 47.59
C THR A 204 14.22 -22.46 47.57
N ASN A 205 15.43 -22.76 48.08
CA ASN A 205 16.55 -21.81 48.07
C ASN A 205 16.99 -21.42 46.64
N ALA A 206 16.82 -22.34 45.67
CA ALA A 206 17.10 -22.07 44.27
C ALA A 206 16.17 -20.96 43.73
N LEU A 207 14.88 -21.05 44.03
CA LEU A 207 13.86 -20.10 43.56
C LEU A 207 14.05 -18.71 44.20
N LYS A 208 14.37 -18.66 45.51
CA LYS A 208 14.75 -17.40 46.19
C LYS A 208 16.00 -16.76 45.60
N SER A 209 17.03 -17.57 45.33
CA SER A 209 18.29 -17.09 44.74
C SER A 209 18.09 -16.55 43.32
N GLU A 210 17.26 -17.23 42.52
CA GLU A 210 16.95 -16.81 41.16
C GLU A 210 16.15 -15.50 41.14
N TYR A 211 15.11 -15.40 41.98
CA TYR A 211 14.32 -14.18 42.14
C TYR A 211 15.19 -12.99 42.60
N SER A 212 16.09 -13.19 43.57
CA SER A 212 17.00 -12.14 44.03
C SER A 212 17.96 -11.67 42.94
N SER A 213 18.50 -12.60 42.13
CA SER A 213 19.41 -12.27 41.03
C SER A 213 18.71 -11.49 39.91
N VAL A 214 17.51 -11.92 39.51
CA VAL A 214 16.71 -11.24 38.48
C VAL A 214 16.26 -9.86 38.97
N SER A 215 15.81 -9.75 40.23
CA SER A 215 15.37 -8.48 40.83
C SER A 215 16.50 -7.46 40.92
N PHE A 216 17.71 -7.90 41.28
CA PHE A 216 18.89 -7.03 41.28
C PHE A 216 19.20 -6.48 39.88
N ASN A 217 19.16 -7.35 38.87
CA ASN A 217 19.36 -6.95 37.49
C ASN A 217 18.30 -5.94 36.99
N VAL A 218 17.04 -6.10 37.38
CA VAL A 218 15.96 -5.17 37.04
C VAL A 218 16.15 -3.82 37.73
N ALA A 219 16.47 -3.80 39.02
CA ALA A 219 16.73 -2.56 39.75
C ALA A 219 17.92 -1.76 39.18
N CYS A 220 18.98 -2.44 38.73
CA CYS A 220 20.09 -1.79 38.03
C CYS A 220 19.68 -1.18 36.68
N LEU A 221 18.71 -1.76 35.98
CA LEU A 221 18.19 -1.23 34.72
C LEU A 221 17.34 0.03 34.95
N ASP A 222 16.50 0.03 35.98
CA ASP A 222 15.65 1.19 36.32
C ASP A 222 16.49 2.39 36.75
N ALA A 223 17.56 2.17 37.52
CA ALA A 223 18.49 3.23 37.92
C ALA A 223 19.23 3.89 36.73
N GLN A 224 19.44 3.15 35.63
CA GLN A 224 20.09 3.67 34.42
C GLN A 224 19.17 4.50 33.53
N GLN A 225 17.85 4.41 33.69
CA GLN A 225 16.88 5.21 32.92
C GLN A 225 16.60 6.60 33.53
N LEU A 226 17.06 6.84 34.76
CA LEU A 226 16.86 8.09 35.54
C LEU A 226 18.01 9.11 35.39
N THR A 227 19.04 8.80 34.61
CA THR A 227 20.19 9.66 34.28
C THR A 227 20.25 9.96 32.80
#